data_AF-A0A0F9GSB3-F1
#
_entry.id   AF-A0A0F9GSB3-F1
#
_cell.length_a   1.000
_cell.length_b   1.000
_cell.length_c   1.000
_cell.angle_alpha   90.00
_cell.angle_beta   90.00
_cell.angle_gamma   90.00
#
_symmetry.space_group_name_H-M   'P 1'
#
loop_
_entity.id
_entity.type
_entity.pdbx_description
1 polymer ?
#
loop_
_entity_poly.entity_id
_entity_poly.type
_entity_poly.pdbx_seq_one_letter_code
_entity_poly.pdbx_strand_id
1 'polypeptide(L)' 'MTIRNRFEAKYVKVSSGCWEWIAGKDKVNYGRFWVNGTVLRAHRIAWVLTNGPIPTGMLVLHR' A
#
# COMPACT_ATOMS: atom_id res chain seq x y z
N MET A 1 0.80 3.65 -17.84
CA MET A 1 1.36 2.89 -16.70
C MET A 1 0.24 2.62 -15.71
N THR A 2 0.00 1.35 -15.33
CA THR A 2 -1.12 0.99 -14.44
C THR A 2 -0.84 1.40 -12.99
N ILE A 3 -1.89 1.46 -12.16
CA ILE A 3 -1.75 1.68 -10.71
C ILE A 3 -0.87 0.59 -10.08
N ARG A 4 -1.03 -0.66 -10.53
CA ARG A 4 -0.22 -1.80 -10.08
C ARG A 4 1.27 -1.56 -10.31
N ASN A 5 1.67 -1.21 -11.54
CA ASN A 5 3.09 -0.96 -11.85
C ASN A 5 3.66 0.20 -11.01
N ARG A 6 2.86 1.25 -10.78
CA ARG A 6 3.25 2.38 -9.92
C ARG A 6 3.41 1.98 -8.45
N PHE A 7 2.59 1.05 -7.97
CA PHE A 7 2.62 0.58 -6.59
C PHE A 7 3.78 -0.39 -6.35
N GLU A 8 4.00 -1.33 -7.27
CA GLU A 8 5.08 -2.33 -7.20
C GLU A 8 6.47 -1.69 -7.22
N ALA A 9 6.63 -0.52 -7.84
CA ALA A 9 7.86 0.26 -7.81
C ALA A 9 8.13 1.00 -6.48
N LYS A 10 7.29 0.83 -5.45
CA LYS A 10 7.34 1.62 -4.18
C LYS A 10 7.52 0.75 -2.94
N TYR A 11 7.64 -0.55 -3.10
CA TYR A 11 8.02 -1.47 -2.04
C TYR A 11 9.10 -2.44 -2.50
N VAL A 12 9.83 -3.00 -1.54
CA VAL A 12 10.74 -4.11 -1.76
C VAL A 12 10.28 -5.31 -0.95
N LYS A 13 10.49 -6.52 -1.47
CA LYS A 13 10.27 -7.75 -0.70
C LYS A 13 11.55 -8.04 0.07
N VAL A 14 11.44 -8.13 1.40
CA VAL A 14 12.57 -8.45 2.29
C VAL A 14 12.57 -9.92 2.65
N SER A 15 13.69 -10.43 3.18
CA SER A 15 13.87 -11.85 3.53
C SER A 15 12.84 -12.38 4.53
N SER A 16 12.24 -11.52 5.36
CA SER A 16 11.13 -11.88 6.25
C SER A 16 9.81 -12.15 5.52
N GLY A 17 9.77 -11.99 4.20
CA GLY A 17 8.59 -12.07 3.36
C GLY A 17 7.65 -10.87 3.49
N CYS A 18 8.07 -9.82 4.20
CA CYS A 18 7.31 -8.57 4.32
C CYS A 18 7.52 -7.71 3.06
N TRP A 19 6.58 -6.79 2.82
CA TRP A 19 6.71 -5.79 1.76
C TRP A 19 7.05 -4.46 2.43
N GLU A 20 8.32 -4.09 2.36
CA GLU A 20 8.80 -2.87 2.99
C GLU A 20 8.55 -1.66 2.09
N TRP A 21 7.82 -0.68 2.61
CA TRP A 21 7.51 0.55 1.89
C TRP A 21 8.73 1.48 1.84
N ILE A 22 9.21 1.77 0.63
CA ILE A 22 10.40 2.59 0.39
C ILE A 22 10.08 4.01 -0.09
N ALA A 23 8.79 4.33 -0.28
CA ALA A 23 8.35 5.66 -0.69
C ALA A 23 7.89 6.51 0.51
N GLY A 24 7.31 7.68 0.23
CA GLY A 24 6.88 8.64 1.24
C GLY A 24 6.00 8.02 2.33
N LYS A 25 6.37 8.29 3.58
CA LYS A 25 5.63 7.94 4.80
C LYS A 25 5.12 9.23 5.44
N ASP A 26 4.13 9.14 6.32
CA ASP A 26 3.68 10.28 7.11
C ASP A 26 4.41 10.40 8.45
N LYS A 27 4.02 11.40 9.26
CA LYS A 27 4.58 11.64 10.60
C LYS A 27 4.42 10.47 11.56
N VAL A 28 3.53 9.52 11.27
CA VAL A 28 3.26 8.32 12.08
C VAL A 28 3.74 7.04 11.36
N ASN A 29 4.68 7.16 10.41
CA ASN A 29 5.33 6.07 9.69
C ASN A 29 4.44 5.22 8.76
N TYR A 30 3.24 5.68 8.42
CA TYR A 30 2.40 4.97 7.46
C TYR A 30 2.71 5.40 6.03
N GLY A 31 3.00 4.42 5.17
CA GLY A 31 3.21 4.63 3.74
C GLY A 31 2.01 5.31 3.08
N ARG A 32 2.32 6.28 2.20
CA ARG A 32 1.35 7.05 1.43
C ARG A 32 1.52 6.78 -0.06
N PHE A 33 0.42 6.61 -0.76
CA PHE A 33 0.40 6.39 -2.20
C PHE A 33 -0.61 7.34 -2.87
N TRP A 34 -0.16 8.05 -3.91
CA TRP A 34 -0.98 9.02 -4.63
C TRP A 34 -1.62 8.39 -5.86
N VAL A 35 -2.95 8.34 -5.88
CA VAL A 35 -3.75 7.74 -6.95
C VAL A 35 -4.98 8.59 -7.22
N ASN A 36 -5.21 8.92 -8.49
CA ASN A 36 -6.37 9.68 -8.95
C ASN A 36 -6.68 10.94 -8.11
N GLY A 37 -5.66 11.78 -7.86
CA GLY A 37 -5.85 13.02 -7.08
C GLY A 37 -5.86 12.85 -5.55
N THR A 38 -5.90 11.60 -5.05
CA THR A 38 -6.09 11.31 -3.62
C THR A 38 -4.89 10.57 -3.03
N VAL A 39 -4.54 10.88 -1.78
CA VAL A 39 -3.56 10.13 -0.99
C VAL A 39 -4.26 8.98 -0.26
N LEU A 40 -3.88 7.75 -0.57
CA LEU A 40 -4.34 6.55 0.14
C LEU A 40 -3.20 5.89 0.93
N ARG A 41 -3.57 5.10 1.94
CA ARG A 41 -2.62 4.32 2.75
C ARG A 41 -2.07 3.16 1.94
N ALA A 42 -0.74 2.98 1.96
CA ALA A 42 -0.06 1.95 1.17
C ALA A 42 -0.58 0.53 1.46
N HIS A 43 -0.80 0.16 2.73
CA HIS A 43 -1.33 -1.16 3.09
C HIS A 43 -2.75 -1.41 2.54
N ARG A 44 -3.60 -0.37 2.46
CA ARG A 44 -4.95 -0.48 1.89
C ARG A 44 -4.90 -0.70 0.38
N ILE A 45 -3.98 0.00 -0.30
CA ILE A 45 -3.76 -0.23 -1.74
C ILE A 45 -3.24 -1.64 -2.00
N ALA A 46 -2.31 -2.14 -1.17
CA ALA A 46 -1.82 -3.51 -1.28
C ALA A 46 -2.97 -4.53 -1.21
N TRP A 47 -3.90 -4.35 -0.26
CA TRP A 47 -5.12 -5.16 -0.17
C TRP A 47 -5.97 -5.04 -1.43
N VAL A 48 -6.30 -3.83 -1.86
CA VAL A 48 -7.19 -3.62 -3.01
C VAL A 48 -6.62 -4.22 -4.29
N LEU A 49 -5.32 -4.12 -4.51
CA LEU A 49 -4.67 -4.72 -5.67
C LEU A 49 -4.64 -6.25 -5.60
N THR A 50 -4.54 -6.84 -4.41
CA THR A 50 -4.36 -8.29 -4.24
C THR A 50 -5.68 -9.04 -4.08
N ASN A 51 -6.63 -8.46 -3.33
CA ASN A 51 -7.87 -9.10 -2.90
C ASN A 51 -9.13 -8.39 -3.43
N GLY A 52 -8.99 -7.20 -4.01
CA GLY A 52 -10.14 -6.37 -4.40
C GLY A 52 -10.65 -5.46 -3.28
N PRO A 53 -11.84 -4.86 -3.42
CA PRO A 53 -12.36 -3.84 -2.49
C PRO A 53 -12.29 -4.29 -1.02
N ILE A 54 -11.93 -3.36 -0.13
CA ILE A 54 -11.95 -3.61 1.32
C ILE A 54 -13.41 -3.63 1.77
N PRO A 55 -13.93 -4.74 2.34
CA PRO A 55 -15.30 -4.80 2.83
C PRO A 55 -15.58 -3.75 3.91
N THR A 56 -16.82 -3.27 3.97
CA THR A 56 -17.24 -2.28 4.98
C THR A 56 -16.98 -2.80 6.39
N GLY A 57 -16.38 -1.96 7.24
CA GLY A 57 -16.06 -2.31 8.63
C GLY A 57 -14.80 -3.13 8.83
N MET A 58 -14.12 -3.59 7.76
CA MET A 58 -12.87 -4.33 7.90
C MET A 58 -11.66 -3.42 8.08
N LEU A 59 -10.76 -3.88 8.96
CA LEU A 59 -9.44 -3.27 9.17
C LEU A 59 -8.38 -4.04 8.40
N VAL A 60 -7.55 -3.32 7.65
CA VAL A 60 -6.35 -3.87 7.01
C VAL A 60 -5.16 -3.57 7.92
N LEU A 61 -4.75 -4.56 8.71
CA LEU A 61 -3.65 -4.43 9.67
C LEU A 61 -2.32 -4.93 9.06
N HIS A 62 -1.21 -4.45 9.60
CA HIS A 62 0.10 -5.03 9.31
C HIS A 62 0.25 -6.35 10.08
N ARG A 63 1.00 -7.30 9.51
CA ARG A 63 1.39 -8.54 10.20
C ARG A 63 2.66 -8.33 11.02
#